data_AF-A0A2D0HL85-F1
#
_entry.id   AF-A0A2D0HL85-F1
#
_cell.length_a   1.000
_cell.length_b   1.000
_cell.length_c   1.000
_cell.angle_alpha   90.00
_cell.angle_beta   90.00
_cell.angle_gamma   90.00
#
_symmetry.space_group_name_H-M   'P 1'
#
loop_
_entity.id
_entity.type
_entity.pdbx_description
1 polymer ?
#
loop_
_entity_poly.entity_id
_entity_poly.type
_entity_poly.pdbx_seq_one_letter_code
_entity_poly.pdbx_strand_id
1 'polypeptide(L)'
;MGIDLGRGSFVEVALFHKRSRTLLVTDSILSVPVDPPEILQLDPYPLLFHARDNASETIEDNEDNRRKGWQRISLFALYFRPSALEVASIGQMFRDALKAPQRSLKTYFGLFPFRWQENWKQAFDALRGQGRPFVAPILQILILPQAPSQVLNWADTVARWDFQQIIPCHFDSLIKANPRQFRQAFAFLEKNLSSSESQLLLEEDLKFIQELEAGLVKRGIATPAKDKL
;
A
#
# COMPACT_ATOMS: atom_id res chain seq x y z
N MET A 1 12.72 14.44 7.38
CA MET A 1 11.81 15.48 6.86
C MET A 1 10.61 15.56 7.79
N GLY A 2 10.10 16.76 8.09
CA GLY A 2 8.86 16.94 8.85
C GLY A 2 7.87 17.80 8.05
N ILE A 3 6.68 17.29 7.79
CA ILE A 3 5.59 17.99 7.09
C ILE A 3 4.54 18.36 8.13
N ASP A 4 4.17 19.64 8.17
CA ASP A 4 3.01 20.11 8.94
C ASP A 4 1.73 19.84 8.15
N LEU A 5 0.81 19.08 8.76
CA LEU A 5 -0.49 18.73 8.19
C LEU A 5 -1.63 19.57 8.79
N GLY A 6 -1.31 20.60 9.57
CA GLY A 6 -2.24 21.49 10.25
C GLY A 6 -2.76 20.96 11.59
N ARG A 7 -3.19 19.68 11.64
CA ARG A 7 -3.67 19.01 12.88
C ARG A 7 -2.65 18.03 13.49
N GLY A 8 -1.47 17.94 12.90
CA GLY A 8 -0.42 17.01 13.27
C GLY A 8 0.75 17.13 12.31
N SER A 9 1.75 16.28 12.48
CA SER A 9 2.91 16.26 11.59
C SER A 9 3.19 14.85 11.08
N PHE A 10 3.68 14.78 9.84
CA PHE A 10 4.30 13.57 9.30
C PHE A 10 5.81 13.73 9.37
N VAL A 11 6.51 12.73 9.91
CA VAL A 11 7.97 12.74 10.02
C VAL A 11 8.53 11.50 9.34
N GLU A 12 9.45 11.72 8.41
CA GLU A 12 10.23 10.68 7.74
C GLU A 12 11.69 10.79 8.17
N VAL A 13 12.28 9.66 8.57
CA VAL A 13 13.70 9.59 8.94
C VAL A 13 14.43 8.68 7.96
N ALA A 14 15.58 9.16 7.46
CA ALA A 14 16.50 8.37 6.66
C ALA A 14 17.87 8.32 7.34
N LEU A 15 18.43 7.11 7.47
CA LEU A 15 19.75 6.86 8.02
C LEU A 15 20.59 6.11 6.98
N PHE A 16 21.84 6.51 6.81
CA PHE A 16 22.77 5.84 5.90
C PHE A 16 23.89 5.13 6.65
N HIS A 17 23.84 3.79 6.65
CA HIS A 17 24.94 2.98 7.17
C HIS A 17 26.01 2.78 6.09
N LYS A 18 27.03 3.64 6.11
CA LYS A 18 28.09 3.74 5.08
C LYS A 18 28.78 2.42 4.77
N ARG A 19 29.15 1.64 5.80
CA ARG A 19 29.94 0.41 5.64
C ARG A 19 29.22 -0.65 4.82
N SER A 20 27.92 -0.86 5.05
CA SER A 20 27.12 -1.81 4.26
C SER A 20 26.43 -1.18 3.05
N ARG A 21 26.63 0.13 2.83
CA ARG A 21 25.92 0.92 1.83
C ARG A 21 24.40 0.75 1.91
N THR A 22 23.85 0.79 3.12
CA THR A 22 22.43 0.56 3.37
C THR A 22 21.73 1.86 3.75
N LEU A 23 20.68 2.21 3.02
CA LEU A 23 19.70 3.21 3.41
C LEU A 23 18.65 2.57 4.31
N LEU A 24 18.40 3.15 5.47
CA LEU A 24 17.27 2.82 6.34
C LEU A 24 16.26 3.96 6.26
N VAL A 25 14.99 3.65 6.07
CA VAL A 25 13.88 4.61 5.93
C VAL A 25 12.67 4.13 6.71
N THR A 26 11.82 5.04 7.16
CA THR A 26 10.67 4.67 7.99
C THR A 26 9.46 4.33 7.12
N ASP A 27 8.78 5.32 6.58
CA ASP A 27 7.43 5.15 6.00
C ASP A 27 7.37 5.49 4.51
N SER A 28 8.35 6.26 4.02
CA SER A 28 8.32 6.83 2.67
C SER A 28 8.51 5.82 1.54
N ILE A 29 9.29 4.75 1.75
CA ILE A 29 9.59 3.76 0.72
C ILE A 29 9.16 2.39 1.17
N LEU A 30 8.49 1.68 0.27
CA LEU A 30 8.04 0.30 0.43
C LEU A 30 8.48 -0.54 -0.76
N SER A 31 8.52 -1.86 -0.57
CA SER A 31 8.40 -2.85 -1.62
C SER A 31 7.58 -4.01 -1.07
N VAL A 32 6.74 -4.64 -1.90
CA VAL A 32 5.85 -5.71 -1.44
C VAL A 32 6.35 -7.06 -1.97
N PRO A 33 6.68 -8.03 -1.10
CA PRO A 33 7.09 -9.36 -1.52
C PRO A 33 5.91 -10.13 -2.13
N VAL A 34 6.21 -11.09 -3.01
CA VAL A 34 5.17 -11.94 -3.64
C VAL A 34 4.50 -12.84 -2.60
N ASP A 35 5.30 -13.33 -1.66
CA ASP A 35 4.93 -14.27 -0.62
C ASP A 35 4.79 -13.57 0.74
N PRO A 36 3.93 -14.08 1.63
CA PRO A 36 3.84 -13.57 2.98
C PRO A 36 5.15 -13.81 3.75
N PRO A 37 5.60 -12.85 4.59
CA PRO A 37 6.77 -13.06 5.45
C PRO A 37 6.53 -14.20 6.44
N GLU A 38 7.62 -14.81 6.94
CA GLU A 38 7.61 -16.02 7.75
C GLU A 38 6.76 -15.86 9.02
N ILE A 39 6.72 -14.66 9.61
CA ILE A 39 5.92 -14.39 10.81
C ILE A 39 4.41 -14.62 10.57
N LEU A 40 3.92 -14.36 9.35
CA LEU A 40 2.52 -14.58 9.00
C LEU A 40 2.21 -16.05 8.69
N GLN A 41 3.23 -16.91 8.63
CA GLN A 41 3.05 -18.36 8.47
C GLN A 41 2.75 -19.06 9.81
N LEU A 42 3.04 -18.42 10.94
CA LEU A 42 2.82 -19.00 12.28
C LEU A 42 1.33 -19.10 12.65
N ASP A 43 0.54 -18.09 12.27
CA ASP A 43 -0.93 -18.13 12.33
C ASP A 43 -1.49 -17.63 10.98
N PRO A 44 -1.71 -18.53 10.01
CA PRO A 44 -2.09 -18.14 8.66
C PRO A 44 -3.56 -17.71 8.55
N TYR A 45 -4.34 -17.79 9.63
CA TYR A 45 -5.78 -17.54 9.57
C TYR A 45 -6.16 -16.20 8.90
N PRO A 46 -5.51 -15.06 9.20
CA PRO A 46 -5.80 -13.81 8.50
C PRO A 46 -5.56 -13.92 6.99
N LEU A 47 -4.47 -14.58 6.56
CA LEU A 47 -4.20 -14.81 5.15
C LEU A 47 -5.34 -15.62 4.51
N LEU A 48 -5.70 -16.75 5.11
CA LEU A 48 -6.73 -17.63 4.58
C LEU A 48 -8.12 -16.98 4.58
N PHE A 49 -8.42 -16.14 5.58
CA PHE A 49 -9.67 -15.37 5.63
C PHE A 49 -9.78 -14.42 4.43
N HIS A 50 -8.69 -13.71 4.10
CA HIS A 50 -8.63 -12.77 2.99
C HIS A 50 -8.39 -13.42 1.61
N ALA A 51 -8.04 -14.71 1.57
CA ALA A 51 -7.91 -15.48 0.33
C ALA A 51 -9.26 -15.76 -0.34
N ARG A 52 -10.36 -15.71 0.42
CA ARG A 52 -11.71 -15.97 -0.08
C ARG A 52 -12.21 -14.86 -1.00
N ASP A 53 -12.91 -15.23 -2.07
CA ASP A 53 -13.53 -14.27 -2.97
C ASP A 53 -14.84 -13.74 -2.41
N ASN A 54 -15.54 -14.56 -1.60
CA ASN A 54 -16.81 -14.20 -0.98
C ASN A 54 -17.10 -15.07 0.28
N ALA A 55 -18.20 -14.79 0.97
CA ALA A 55 -18.55 -15.44 2.24
C ALA A 55 -18.87 -16.95 2.14
N SER A 56 -19.22 -17.44 0.95
CA SER A 56 -19.63 -18.84 0.75
C SER A 56 -18.45 -19.81 0.60
N GLU A 57 -17.23 -19.29 0.42
CA GLU A 57 -16.05 -20.13 0.26
C GLU A 57 -15.57 -20.73 1.58
N THR A 58 -15.11 -21.97 1.49
CA THR A 58 -14.41 -22.70 2.54
C THR A 58 -13.01 -22.12 2.75
N ILE A 59 -12.55 -22.16 3.99
CA ILE A 59 -11.18 -21.78 4.33
C ILE A 59 -10.31 -23.02 4.17
N GLU A 60 -9.43 -23.01 3.17
CA GLU A 60 -8.50 -24.09 2.88
C GLU A 60 -7.06 -23.61 3.05
N ASP A 61 -6.29 -24.33 3.87
CA ASP A 61 -4.91 -23.99 4.15
C ASP A 61 -3.96 -24.64 3.14
N ASN A 62 -3.51 -23.86 2.16
CA ASN A 62 -2.47 -24.21 1.20
C ASN A 62 -1.64 -22.97 0.84
N GLU A 63 -0.46 -23.18 0.24
CA GLU A 63 0.48 -22.10 -0.07
C GLU A 63 -0.13 -21.03 -1.00
N ASP A 64 -0.94 -21.45 -1.98
CA ASP A 64 -1.59 -20.56 -2.93
C ASP A 64 -2.61 -19.64 -2.24
N ASN A 65 -3.41 -20.16 -1.31
CA ASN A 65 -4.37 -19.37 -0.54
C ASN A 65 -3.66 -18.43 0.44
N ARG A 66 -2.58 -18.87 1.09
CA ARG A 66 -1.77 -17.98 1.94
C ARG A 66 -1.21 -16.81 1.13
N ARG A 67 -0.65 -17.09 -0.04
CA ARG A 67 -0.15 -16.08 -0.99
C ARG A 67 -1.27 -15.16 -1.47
N LYS A 68 -2.41 -15.71 -1.92
CA LYS A 68 -3.59 -14.96 -2.37
C LYS A 68 -4.08 -13.99 -1.28
N GLY A 69 -4.21 -14.48 -0.05
CA GLY A 69 -4.56 -13.69 1.13
C GLY A 69 -3.59 -12.54 1.41
N TRP A 70 -2.29 -12.83 1.40
CA TRP A 70 -1.23 -11.83 1.58
C TRP A 70 -1.30 -10.70 0.56
N GLN A 71 -1.43 -11.05 -0.72
CA GLN A 71 -1.49 -10.08 -1.82
C GLN A 71 -2.72 -9.17 -1.68
N ARG A 72 -3.87 -9.74 -1.28
CA ARG A 72 -5.11 -9.00 -1.02
C ARG A 72 -5.05 -8.11 0.21
N ILE A 73 -4.44 -8.58 1.30
CA ILE A 73 -4.20 -7.77 2.51
C ILE A 73 -3.27 -6.61 2.18
N SER A 74 -2.23 -6.83 1.36
CA SER A 74 -1.31 -5.78 0.94
C SER A 74 -2.03 -4.68 0.14
N LEU A 75 -2.88 -5.08 -0.81
CA LEU A 75 -3.74 -4.13 -1.55
C LEU A 75 -4.66 -3.36 -0.60
N PHE A 76 -5.34 -4.04 0.33
CA PHE A 76 -6.21 -3.41 1.31
C PHE A 76 -5.45 -2.43 2.21
N ALA A 77 -4.27 -2.80 2.71
CA ALA A 77 -3.46 -1.95 3.58
C ALA A 77 -2.95 -0.69 2.87
N LEU A 78 -2.69 -0.77 1.56
CA LEU A 78 -2.07 0.32 0.79
C LEU A 78 -3.05 1.18 -0.01
N TYR A 79 -4.24 0.66 -0.32
CA TYR A 79 -5.30 1.41 -1.02
C TYR A 79 -6.53 1.70 -0.15
N PHE A 80 -6.67 1.08 1.02
CA PHE A 80 -7.91 0.89 1.79
C PHE A 80 -9.00 0.12 1.03
N ARG A 81 -9.31 0.53 -0.20
CA ARG A 81 -10.26 -0.14 -1.10
C ARG A 81 -9.76 -0.02 -2.54
N PRO A 82 -8.99 -1.00 -3.04
CA PRO A 82 -8.61 -1.06 -4.46
C PRO A 82 -9.86 -1.24 -5.35
N SER A 83 -9.74 -0.96 -6.65
CA SER A 83 -10.85 -1.06 -7.62
C SER A 83 -11.44 -2.47 -7.67
N ALA A 84 -10.57 -3.48 -7.52
CA ALA A 84 -10.92 -4.89 -7.52
C ALA A 84 -11.60 -5.38 -6.23
N LEU A 85 -11.80 -4.51 -5.23
CA LEU A 85 -12.47 -4.85 -3.98
C LEU A 85 -13.82 -4.14 -3.86
N GLU A 86 -14.88 -4.92 -4.03
CA GLU A 86 -16.23 -4.49 -3.69
C GLU A 86 -16.55 -4.79 -2.22
N VAL A 87 -17.34 -3.90 -1.62
CA VAL A 87 -17.86 -4.09 -0.26
C VAL A 87 -19.34 -4.40 -0.35
N ALA A 88 -19.74 -5.57 0.15
CA ALA A 88 -21.13 -5.98 0.20
C ALA A 88 -21.96 -5.04 1.09
N SER A 89 -23.20 -4.74 0.68
CA SER A 89 -24.11 -3.98 1.53
C SER A 89 -24.48 -4.75 2.79
N ILE A 90 -24.88 -4.05 3.86
CA ILE A 90 -25.24 -4.67 5.16
C ILE A 90 -26.26 -5.80 4.99
N GLY A 91 -27.34 -5.56 4.23
CA GLY A 91 -28.37 -6.57 3.97
C GLY A 91 -27.83 -7.77 3.20
N GLN A 92 -26.90 -7.56 2.26
CA GLN A 92 -26.25 -8.65 1.53
C GLN A 92 -25.30 -9.45 2.43
N MET A 93 -24.52 -8.77 3.28
CA MET A 93 -23.62 -9.42 4.24
C MET A 93 -24.38 -10.36 5.18
N PHE A 94 -25.53 -9.95 5.71
CA PHE A 94 -26.35 -10.82 6.55
C PHE A 94 -26.88 -12.04 5.79
N ARG A 95 -27.34 -11.85 4.54
CA ARG A 95 -27.80 -12.97 3.69
C ARG A 95 -26.67 -13.94 3.36
N ASP A 96 -25.49 -13.43 3.05
CA ASP A 96 -24.32 -14.23 2.70
C ASP A 96 -23.78 -14.99 3.92
N ALA A 97 -23.80 -14.37 5.11
CA ALA A 97 -23.39 -15.02 6.36
C ALA A 97 -24.26 -16.23 6.74
N LEU A 98 -25.54 -16.24 6.37
CA LEU A 98 -26.40 -17.41 6.55
C LEU A 98 -25.99 -18.60 5.69
N LYS A 99 -25.36 -18.34 4.53
CA LYS A 99 -24.89 -19.36 3.58
C LYS A 99 -23.43 -19.77 3.83
N ALA A 100 -22.75 -19.13 4.77
CA ALA A 100 -21.34 -19.38 5.04
C ALA A 100 -21.15 -20.81 5.58
N PRO A 101 -20.15 -21.56 5.07
CA PRO A 101 -19.91 -22.96 5.46
C PRO A 101 -19.45 -23.09 6.92
N GLN A 102 -18.82 -22.04 7.48
CA GLN A 102 -18.35 -22.02 8.86
C GLN A 102 -18.80 -20.74 9.57
N ARG A 103 -19.55 -20.90 10.65
CA ARG A 103 -20.11 -19.80 11.46
C ARG A 103 -19.63 -19.95 12.90
N SER A 104 -18.51 -19.33 13.21
CA SER A 104 -17.88 -19.36 14.53
C SER A 104 -17.41 -17.96 14.92
N LEU A 105 -17.02 -17.74 16.18
CA LEU A 105 -16.40 -16.49 16.60
C LEU A 105 -15.16 -16.16 15.75
N LYS A 106 -14.33 -17.18 15.44
CA LYS A 106 -13.13 -17.03 14.62
C LYS A 106 -13.47 -16.50 13.22
N THR A 107 -14.53 -17.02 12.62
CA THR A 107 -15.02 -16.64 11.27
C THR A 107 -16.05 -15.50 11.27
N TYR A 108 -16.11 -14.73 12.35
CA TYR A 108 -17.06 -13.61 12.52
C TYR A 108 -18.52 -14.02 12.24
N PHE A 109 -18.90 -15.23 12.67
CA PHE A 109 -20.23 -15.82 12.45
C PHE A 109 -20.66 -15.92 10.96
N GLY A 110 -19.68 -15.95 10.04
CA GLY A 110 -19.89 -15.99 8.60
C GLY A 110 -19.90 -14.62 7.93
N LEU A 111 -19.72 -13.52 8.69
CA LEU A 111 -19.63 -12.19 8.11
C LEU A 111 -18.33 -12.04 7.32
N PHE A 112 -18.48 -11.71 6.04
CA PHE A 112 -17.37 -11.41 5.14
C PHE A 112 -17.80 -10.27 4.21
N PRO A 113 -17.32 -9.03 4.43
CA PRO A 113 -17.81 -7.86 3.70
C PRO A 113 -17.21 -7.74 2.28
N PHE A 114 -16.22 -8.56 1.96
CA PHE A 114 -15.39 -8.39 0.77
C PHE A 114 -15.90 -9.23 -0.41
N ARG A 115 -15.84 -8.64 -1.60
CA ARG A 115 -16.05 -9.31 -2.88
C ARG A 115 -14.91 -8.93 -3.81
N TRP A 116 -14.03 -9.88 -4.05
CA TRP A 116 -12.86 -9.66 -4.91
C TRP A 116 -13.20 -9.97 -6.36
N GLN A 117 -12.89 -9.02 -7.24
CA GLN A 117 -13.02 -9.16 -8.69
C GLN A 117 -11.82 -9.90 -9.27
N GLU A 118 -12.01 -10.58 -10.40
CA GLU A 118 -10.98 -11.42 -11.05
C GLU A 118 -9.67 -10.66 -11.38
N ASN A 119 -9.76 -9.35 -11.63
CA ASN A 119 -8.61 -8.49 -11.96
C ASN A 119 -7.75 -8.11 -10.75
N TRP A 120 -8.06 -8.54 -9.52
CA TRP A 120 -7.29 -8.21 -8.30
C TRP A 120 -5.79 -8.51 -8.44
N LYS A 121 -5.44 -9.54 -9.20
CA LYS A 121 -4.04 -9.94 -9.42
C LYS A 121 -3.27 -8.89 -10.22
N GLN A 122 -3.92 -8.27 -11.20
CA GLN A 122 -3.34 -7.17 -11.99
C GLN A 122 -3.06 -5.96 -11.11
N ALA A 123 -3.98 -5.61 -10.20
CA ALA A 123 -3.78 -4.55 -9.22
C ALA A 123 -2.57 -4.83 -8.31
N PHE A 124 -2.43 -6.07 -7.83
CA PHE A 124 -1.26 -6.46 -7.04
C PHE A 124 0.05 -6.37 -7.82
N ASP A 125 0.07 -6.89 -9.06
CA ASP A 125 1.27 -6.90 -9.89
C ASP A 125 1.69 -5.47 -10.29
N ALA A 126 0.73 -4.56 -10.53
CA ALA A 126 0.95 -3.14 -10.79
C ALA A 126 1.51 -2.40 -9.56
N LEU A 127 0.91 -2.63 -8.38
CA LEU A 127 1.38 -2.08 -7.11
C LEU A 127 2.82 -2.52 -6.83
N ARG A 128 3.09 -3.84 -6.91
CA ARG A 128 4.41 -4.42 -6.65
C ARG A 128 5.44 -3.96 -7.67
N GLY A 129 5.09 -3.83 -8.94
CA GLY A 129 5.98 -3.42 -10.02
C GLY A 129 7.30 -4.20 -10.04
N GLN A 130 7.22 -5.53 -10.02
CA GLN A 130 8.37 -6.44 -9.97
C GLN A 130 9.28 -6.32 -8.71
N GLY A 131 8.79 -5.71 -7.62
CA GLY A 131 9.55 -5.54 -6.37
C GLY A 131 10.32 -4.22 -6.31
N ARG A 132 9.96 -3.26 -7.18
CA ARG A 132 10.54 -1.93 -7.19
C ARG A 132 10.26 -1.20 -5.86
N PRO A 133 11.16 -0.32 -5.39
CA PRO A 133 10.83 0.62 -4.34
C PRO A 133 9.75 1.60 -4.83
N PHE A 134 8.80 1.92 -3.98
CA PHE A 134 7.75 2.90 -4.26
C PHE A 134 7.26 3.60 -3.00
N VAL A 135 6.64 4.75 -3.17
CA VAL A 135 5.95 5.46 -2.10
C VAL A 135 4.52 4.94 -2.00
N ALA A 136 4.03 4.62 -0.80
CA ALA A 136 2.68 4.08 -0.64
C ALA A 136 1.60 5.00 -1.26
N PRO A 137 0.58 4.48 -1.97
CA PRO A 137 -0.50 5.28 -2.55
C PRO A 137 -1.16 6.26 -1.57
N ILE A 138 -1.38 5.81 -0.33
CA ILE A 138 -1.91 6.65 0.76
C ILE A 138 -1.04 7.88 1.00
N LEU A 139 0.29 7.74 1.03
CA LEU A 139 1.22 8.85 1.20
C LEU A 139 1.26 9.75 -0.06
N GLN A 140 1.17 9.14 -1.25
CA GLN A 140 1.19 9.86 -2.52
C GLN A 140 -0.01 10.80 -2.70
N ILE A 141 -1.14 10.54 -2.03
CA ILE A 141 -2.35 11.34 -2.15
C ILE A 141 -2.59 12.18 -0.90
N LEU A 142 -2.52 11.58 0.30
CA LEU A 142 -3.00 12.25 1.52
C LEU A 142 -1.94 13.11 2.21
N ILE A 143 -0.65 12.81 2.05
CA ILE A 143 0.40 13.36 2.94
C ILE A 143 1.43 14.18 2.14
N LEU A 144 2.18 13.53 1.25
CA LEU A 144 3.34 14.14 0.60
C LEU A 144 2.99 15.31 -0.35
N PRO A 145 1.83 15.31 -1.05
CA PRO A 145 1.39 16.47 -1.84
C PRO A 145 1.14 17.75 -1.04
N GLN A 146 1.10 17.71 0.29
CA GLN A 146 0.93 18.93 1.10
C GLN A 146 2.21 19.79 1.14
N ALA A 147 3.38 19.20 0.83
CA ALA A 147 4.66 19.90 0.81
C ALA A 147 5.60 19.38 -0.31
N PRO A 148 5.20 19.42 -1.59
CA PRO A 148 5.91 18.74 -2.68
C PRO A 148 7.37 19.20 -2.81
N SER A 149 7.64 20.51 -2.70
CA SER A 149 9.02 21.03 -2.79
C SER A 149 9.91 20.51 -1.67
N GLN A 150 9.36 20.42 -0.46
CA GLN A 150 10.10 19.92 0.70
C GLN A 150 10.39 18.42 0.57
N VAL A 151 9.41 17.65 0.06
CA VAL A 151 9.56 16.21 -0.19
C VAL A 151 10.60 15.94 -1.25
N LEU A 152 10.53 16.63 -2.40
CA LEU A 152 11.51 16.46 -3.47
C LEU A 152 12.91 16.88 -3.04
N ASN A 153 13.06 18.02 -2.36
CA ASN A 153 14.36 18.47 -1.84
C ASN A 153 14.97 17.47 -0.83
N TRP A 154 14.15 16.87 0.02
CA TRP A 154 14.59 15.83 0.94
C TRP A 154 14.99 14.55 0.18
N ALA A 155 14.18 14.10 -0.77
CA ALA A 155 14.49 12.93 -1.59
C ALA A 155 15.79 13.14 -2.40
N ASP A 156 16.00 14.32 -2.97
CA ASP A 156 17.24 14.71 -3.65
C ASP A 156 18.45 14.69 -2.72
N THR A 157 18.26 15.11 -1.46
CA THR A 157 19.33 15.09 -0.45
C THR A 157 19.72 13.66 -0.10
N VAL A 158 18.75 12.79 0.15
CA VAL A 158 18.98 11.36 0.44
C VAL A 158 19.61 10.66 -0.76
N ALA A 159 19.18 10.98 -1.98
CA ALA A 159 19.68 10.40 -3.22
C ALA A 159 21.15 10.76 -3.53
N ARG A 160 21.78 11.68 -2.79
CA ARG A 160 23.22 11.96 -2.89
C ARG A 160 24.08 10.94 -2.16
N TRP A 161 23.50 10.09 -1.30
CA TRP A 161 24.24 9.08 -0.56
C TRP A 161 24.49 7.84 -1.42
N ASP A 162 25.69 7.25 -1.36
CA ASP A 162 26.05 6.04 -2.13
C ASP A 162 25.57 4.74 -1.44
N PHE A 163 24.26 4.56 -1.34
CA PHE A 163 23.66 3.29 -0.94
C PHE A 163 23.38 2.38 -2.13
N GLN A 164 23.36 1.08 -1.89
CA GLN A 164 23.08 0.04 -2.90
C GLN A 164 21.94 -0.89 -2.47
N GLN A 165 21.38 -0.64 -1.29
CA GLN A 165 20.24 -1.37 -0.75
C GLN A 165 19.46 -0.50 0.24
N ILE A 166 18.17 -0.79 0.36
CA ILE A 166 17.22 -0.07 1.20
C ILE A 166 16.57 -1.06 2.17
N ILE A 167 16.47 -0.68 3.45
CA ILE A 167 15.70 -1.37 4.46
C ILE A 167 14.61 -0.39 4.93
N PRO A 168 13.35 -0.57 4.48
CA PRO A 168 12.23 0.18 5.01
C PRO A 168 11.72 -0.42 6.33
N CYS A 169 10.87 0.29 7.06
CA CYS A 169 10.21 -0.27 8.25
C CYS A 169 9.01 -1.17 7.92
N HIS A 170 8.50 -1.16 6.68
CA HIS A 170 7.29 -1.89 6.31
C HIS A 170 7.51 -2.76 5.06
N PHE A 171 6.84 -3.92 5.05
CA PHE A 171 6.86 -4.94 3.99
C PHE A 171 8.23 -5.57 3.75
N ASP A 172 8.74 -5.54 2.51
CA ASP A 172 9.97 -6.23 2.12
C ASP A 172 11.20 -5.57 2.76
N SER A 173 12.26 -6.35 2.96
CA SER A 173 13.53 -5.87 3.51
C SER A 173 14.69 -6.19 2.58
N LEU A 174 15.75 -5.40 2.71
CA LEU A 174 16.96 -5.51 1.90
C LEU A 174 16.69 -5.35 0.39
N ILE A 175 15.87 -4.37 0.03
CA ILE A 175 15.54 -4.02 -1.35
C ILE A 175 16.83 -3.62 -2.08
N LYS A 176 17.17 -4.31 -3.16
CA LYS A 176 18.32 -3.96 -4.01
C LYS A 176 17.96 -2.78 -4.91
N ALA A 177 18.28 -1.58 -4.43
CA ALA A 177 18.01 -0.33 -5.13
C ALA A 177 19.12 0.69 -4.89
N ASN A 178 19.42 1.44 -5.94
CA ASN A 178 20.39 2.54 -5.91
C ASN A 178 19.70 3.90 -5.69
N PRO A 179 20.46 5.00 -5.55
CA PRO A 179 19.89 6.30 -5.23
C PRO A 179 18.98 6.88 -6.33
N ARG A 180 19.22 6.53 -7.60
CA ARG A 180 18.35 6.91 -8.71
C ARG A 180 16.98 6.23 -8.60
N GLN A 181 16.97 4.92 -8.33
CA GLN A 181 15.72 4.16 -8.15
C GLN A 181 14.94 4.64 -6.92
N PHE A 182 15.63 4.98 -5.83
CA PHE A 182 15.01 5.64 -4.68
C PHE A 182 14.36 6.97 -5.07
N ARG A 183 15.08 7.86 -5.77
CA ARG A 183 14.55 9.18 -6.13
C ARG A 183 13.39 9.11 -7.10
N GLN A 184 13.44 8.16 -8.04
CA GLN A 184 12.34 7.89 -8.97
C GLN A 184 11.04 7.54 -8.23
N ALA A 185 11.14 7.02 -6.99
CA ALA A 185 9.96 6.70 -6.23
C ALA A 185 9.10 7.93 -5.84
N PHE A 186 9.66 9.13 -5.94
CA PHE A 186 9.01 10.41 -5.62
C PHE A 186 8.57 11.20 -6.85
N ALA A 187 8.79 10.67 -8.06
CA ALA A 187 8.49 11.37 -9.31
C ALA A 187 6.99 11.65 -9.51
N PHE A 188 6.10 10.99 -8.76
CA PHE A 188 4.65 11.27 -8.75
C PHE A 188 4.29 12.73 -8.37
N LEU A 189 5.20 13.47 -7.72
CA LEU A 189 5.04 14.89 -7.37
C LEU A 189 5.44 15.86 -8.50
N GLU A 190 6.00 15.36 -9.60
CA GLU A 190 6.49 16.16 -10.72
C GLU A 190 5.45 16.23 -11.85
N LYS A 191 5.41 17.35 -12.59
CA LYS A 191 4.47 17.60 -13.70
C LYS A 191 4.84 16.87 -15.00
N ASN A 192 6.13 16.69 -15.27
CA ASN A 192 6.65 16.19 -16.55
C ASN A 192 7.14 14.74 -16.44
N LEU A 193 6.25 13.83 -16.05
CA LEU A 193 6.57 12.41 -16.13
C LEU A 193 6.53 11.96 -17.59
N SER A 194 7.65 11.47 -18.11
CA SER A 194 7.60 10.62 -19.29
C SER A 194 6.80 9.37 -18.94
N SER A 195 5.98 8.85 -19.86
CA SER A 195 5.16 7.65 -19.66
C SER A 195 5.95 6.38 -19.34
N SER A 196 7.29 6.40 -19.52
CA SER A 196 8.21 5.34 -19.10
C SER A 196 8.74 5.50 -17.66
N GLU A 197 8.52 6.64 -17.02
CA GLU A 197 9.01 6.95 -15.66
C GLU A 197 7.89 7.02 -14.60
N SER A 198 6.63 7.09 -15.03
CA SER A 198 5.49 7.03 -14.12
C SER A 198 5.47 5.68 -13.39
N GLN A 199 5.45 5.73 -12.06
CA GLN A 199 5.14 4.57 -11.25
C GLN A 199 3.71 4.14 -11.60
N LEU A 200 3.58 3.11 -12.45
CA LEU A 200 2.29 2.66 -12.99
C LEU A 200 1.44 1.96 -11.91
N LEU A 201 1.00 2.73 -10.92
CA LEU A 201 -0.19 2.38 -10.14
C LEU A 201 -1.40 2.55 -11.06
N LEU A 202 -2.39 1.66 -10.94
CA LEU A 202 -3.62 1.79 -11.72
C LEU A 202 -4.43 2.97 -11.16
N GLU A 203 -4.82 3.91 -12.02
CA GLU A 203 -5.59 5.09 -11.58
C GLU A 203 -6.91 4.72 -10.91
N GLU A 204 -7.53 3.63 -11.35
CA GLU A 204 -8.75 3.10 -10.76
C GLU A 204 -8.59 2.67 -9.29
N ASP A 205 -7.42 2.14 -8.90
CA ASP A 205 -7.14 1.74 -7.52
C ASP A 205 -6.94 2.96 -6.60
N LEU A 206 -6.58 4.11 -7.17
CA LEU A 206 -6.37 5.36 -6.43
C LEU A 206 -7.68 6.10 -6.12
N LYS A 207 -8.75 5.79 -6.88
CA LYS A 207 -10.01 6.53 -6.84
C LYS A 207 -10.59 6.66 -5.43
N PHE A 208 -10.56 5.59 -4.63
CA PHE A 208 -11.10 5.65 -3.27
C PHE A 208 -10.32 6.62 -2.38
N ILE A 209 -8.99 6.62 -2.45
CA ILE A 209 -8.17 7.53 -1.64
C ILE A 209 -8.38 8.98 -2.09
N GLN A 210 -8.55 9.22 -3.39
CA GLN A 210 -8.87 10.55 -3.93
C GLN A 210 -10.25 11.04 -3.44
N GLU A 211 -11.27 10.18 -3.45
CA GLU A 211 -12.60 10.50 -2.90
C GLU A 211 -12.55 10.77 -1.39
N LEU A 212 -11.75 9.99 -0.65
CA LEU A 212 -11.50 10.18 0.77
C LEU A 212 -10.83 11.53 1.04
N GLU A 213 -9.78 11.86 0.30
CA GLU A 213 -9.07 13.14 0.38
C GLU A 213 -10.02 14.33 0.18
N ALA A 214 -10.78 14.31 -0.93
CA ALA A 214 -11.75 15.35 -1.23
C ALA A 214 -12.80 15.49 -0.10
N GLY A 215 -13.24 14.36 0.47
CA GLY A 215 -14.14 14.34 1.62
C GLY A 215 -13.54 14.94 2.89
N LEU A 216 -12.26 14.66 3.19
CA LEU A 216 -11.54 15.19 4.34
C LEU A 216 -11.28 16.69 4.20
N VAL A 217 -10.90 17.16 3.00
CA VAL A 217 -10.71 18.58 2.68
C VAL A 217 -12.02 19.34 2.81
N LYS A 218 -13.11 18.81 2.22
CA LYS A 218 -14.45 19.42 2.33
C LYS A 218 -14.94 19.59 3.77
N ARG A 219 -14.52 18.68 4.68
CA ARG A 219 -14.85 18.73 6.12
C ARG A 219 -13.86 19.58 6.93
N GLY A 220 -12.85 20.17 6.31
CA GLY A 220 -11.80 20.94 6.98
C GLY A 220 -10.92 20.09 7.92
N ILE A 221 -10.87 18.78 7.70
CA ILE A 221 -10.05 17.84 8.49
C ILE A 221 -8.62 17.79 7.96
N ALA A 222 -8.47 17.79 6.63
CA ALA A 222 -7.18 17.76 5.94
C ALA A 222 -6.92 19.09 5.20
N THR A 223 -5.64 19.39 5.01
CA THR A 223 -5.17 20.51 4.18
C THR A 223 -5.15 20.07 2.72
N PRO A 224 -5.60 20.91 1.76
CA PRO A 224 -5.55 20.55 0.34
C PRO A 224 -4.11 20.36 -0.14
N ALA A 225 -3.94 19.44 -1.11
CA ALA A 225 -2.68 19.28 -1.82
C ALA A 225 -2.23 20.57 -2.52
N LYS A 226 -0.90 20.76 -2.61
CA LYS A 226 -0.29 21.82 -3.42
C LYS A 226 -0.05 21.32 -4.84
N ASP A 227 0.09 22.25 -5.77
CA ASP A 227 0.40 21.94 -7.16
C ASP A 227 1.68 21.10 -7.28
N LYS A 228 1.64 20.12 -8.18
CA LYS A 228 2.84 19.39 -8.62
C LYS A 228 3.87 20.36 -9.19
N LEU A 229 5.15 20.00 -9.09
CA LEU A 229 6.27 20.85 -9.50
C LEU A 229 6.72 20.55 -10.93
#